data_AF-A0A535E0B5-F1
#
_entry.id   AF-A0A535E0B5-F1
#
_cell.length_a   1.000
_cell.length_b   1.000
_cell.length_c   1.000
_cell.angle_alpha   90.00
_cell.angle_beta   90.00
_cell.angle_gamma   90.00
#
_symmetry.space_group_name_H-M   'P 1'
#
loop_
_entity.id
_entity.type
_entity.pdbx_description
1 polymer ?
#
loop_
_entity_poly.entity_id
_entity_poly.type
_entity_poly.pdbx_seq_one_letter_code
_entity_poly.pdbx_strand_id
1 'polypeptide(L)'
;MAIARTIVIPAATRIRTDSGRSRLIPGEHRCRSACDSGVEALRPAAGGRIIGLVDPRLLALPAAFGLAGASGLNASLPLLLVSLLARAGLIHLGAPFDALQSDVAFYGILALAIIEFLGDKVPALDSVGHLVMAPVAAASGAIVFASQTGTVQHVEPGLTVVLSLLVGAGTAGAVHVTRAVARPVANVVLMGPAVSVVEDVSSAVLSLTALLAPLLVPLLVAAGAVAGWALWRRRTGRRRAPA
;
A
#
# COMPACT_ATOMS: atom_id res chain seq x y z
N MET A 1 9.19 5.83 -34.42
CA MET A 1 9.34 7.15 -33.78
C MET A 1 9.86 6.91 -32.36
N ALA A 2 11.20 6.87 -32.22
CA ALA A 2 11.89 6.46 -30.99
C ALA A 2 12.49 7.70 -30.33
N ILE A 3 12.08 7.98 -29.09
CA ILE A 3 12.51 9.15 -28.32
C ILE A 3 13.77 8.76 -27.55
N ALA A 4 14.90 9.32 -27.99
CA ALA A 4 16.24 9.09 -27.46
C ALA A 4 16.40 9.73 -26.08
N ARG A 5 16.85 8.91 -25.12
CA ARG A 5 17.25 9.32 -23.76
C ARG A 5 18.49 10.20 -23.81
N THR A 6 18.41 11.37 -23.17
CA THR A 6 19.53 12.27 -22.93
C THR A 6 20.44 11.67 -21.85
N ILE A 7 21.62 11.21 -22.24
CA ILE A 7 22.71 10.85 -21.32
C ILE A 7 23.64 12.06 -21.24
N VAL A 8 23.74 12.64 -20.05
CA VAL A 8 24.70 13.69 -19.70
C VAL A 8 26.06 13.02 -19.43
N ILE A 9 27.04 13.25 -20.31
CA ILE A 9 28.43 12.84 -20.12
C ILE A 9 29.24 14.13 -19.85
N PRO A 10 29.97 14.25 -18.72
CA PRO A 10 30.75 15.44 -18.42
C PRO A 10 32.06 15.45 -19.20
N ALA A 11 32.39 16.62 -19.74
CA ALA A 11 33.51 16.90 -20.61
C ALA A 11 34.86 16.89 -19.88
N ALA A 12 35.85 16.16 -20.43
CA ALA A 12 37.26 16.57 -20.42
C ALA A 12 38.12 15.59 -21.24
N THR A 13 38.22 15.79 -22.55
CA THR A 13 39.42 15.37 -23.30
C THR A 13 39.53 16.20 -24.56
N ARG A 14 40.40 17.22 -24.54
CA ARG A 14 40.79 17.95 -25.74
C ARG A 14 41.67 17.03 -26.58
N ILE A 15 41.26 16.74 -27.81
CA ILE A 15 42.14 16.17 -28.82
C ILE A 15 42.41 17.28 -29.84
N ARG A 16 43.67 17.69 -29.91
CA ARG A 16 44.19 18.61 -30.92
C ARG A 16 44.55 17.79 -32.17
N THR A 17 44.10 18.29 -33.31
CA THR A 17 44.26 17.76 -34.67
C THR A 17 45.72 17.66 -35.10
N ASP A 18 46.10 16.65 -35.90
CA ASP A 18 46.62 16.77 -37.28
C ASP A 18 47.09 15.39 -37.80
N SER A 19 47.21 15.28 -39.13
CA SER A 19 47.76 14.21 -39.96
C SER A 19 48.84 13.33 -39.32
N GLY A 20 48.76 12.02 -39.61
CA GLY A 20 49.92 11.12 -39.66
C GLY A 20 50.80 11.01 -38.40
N ARG A 21 50.58 9.93 -37.62
CA ARG A 21 51.52 9.32 -36.65
C ARG A 21 51.76 10.05 -35.31
N SER A 22 51.34 9.34 -34.25
CA SER A 22 52.21 8.69 -33.25
C SER A 22 52.24 9.23 -31.80
N ARG A 23 52.33 8.22 -30.91
CA ARG A 23 53.08 8.11 -29.65
C ARG A 23 52.41 8.46 -28.31
N LEU A 24 52.46 7.45 -27.43
CA LEU A 24 52.27 7.50 -25.98
C LEU A 24 53.55 8.05 -25.32
N ILE A 25 53.40 8.96 -24.35
CA ILE A 25 54.47 9.36 -23.42
C ILE A 25 53.90 9.27 -21.99
N PRO A 26 54.57 8.54 -21.07
CA PRO A 26 54.22 8.55 -19.65
C PRO A 26 54.90 9.76 -18.97
N GLY A 27 54.12 10.56 -18.24
CA GLY A 27 54.61 11.73 -17.51
C GLY A 27 54.27 11.64 -16.02
N GLU A 28 55.28 11.37 -15.20
CA GLU A 28 55.24 11.48 -13.75
C GLU A 28 55.19 12.95 -13.31
N HIS A 29 54.18 13.35 -12.51
CA HIS A 29 54.29 14.55 -11.66
C HIS A 29 53.53 14.37 -10.34
N ARG A 30 54.30 13.94 -9.33
CA ARG A 30 54.47 14.57 -8.00
C ARG A 30 53.20 14.96 -7.20
N CYS A 31 53.02 14.24 -6.11
CA CYS A 31 52.06 14.44 -5.02
C CYS A 31 52.18 15.83 -4.35
N ARG A 32 51.06 16.55 -4.22
CA ARG A 32 50.89 17.63 -3.22
C ARG A 32 49.40 17.80 -2.89
N SER A 33 49.12 17.77 -1.58
CA SER A 33 47.85 18.11 -0.89
C SER A 33 46.62 17.29 -1.30
N ALA A 34 46.21 16.24 -0.58
CA ALA A 34 45.68 16.33 0.79
C ALA A 34 44.76 17.56 0.95
N CYS A 35 43.55 17.50 0.37
CA CYS A 35 42.42 18.33 0.80
C CYS A 35 41.05 17.96 0.18
N ASP A 36 40.81 16.72 -0.27
CA ASP A 36 39.45 16.33 -0.71
C ASP A 36 39.04 14.89 -0.36
N SER A 37 39.69 14.30 0.63
CA SER A 37 39.29 13.02 1.24
C SER A 37 38.29 13.24 2.38
N GLY A 38 37.35 14.18 2.20
CA GLY A 38 36.49 14.72 3.26
C GLY A 38 34.99 14.50 3.10
N VAL A 39 34.52 13.84 2.04
CA VAL A 39 33.06 13.63 1.81
C VAL A 39 32.65 12.15 1.87
N GLU A 40 33.59 11.21 1.90
CA GLU A 40 33.31 9.76 1.98
C GLU A 40 33.06 9.26 3.43
N ALA A 41 32.94 10.16 4.42
CA ALA A 41 32.84 9.80 5.83
C ALA A 41 31.48 10.10 6.50
N LEU A 42 30.42 10.36 5.74
CA LEU A 42 29.04 10.15 6.23
C LEU A 42 28.50 8.81 5.70
N ARG A 43 29.24 7.73 5.95
CA ARG A 43 28.59 6.42 6.11
C ARG A 43 27.75 6.53 7.38
N PRO A 44 26.41 6.37 7.34
CA PRO A 44 25.63 6.28 8.55
C PRO A 44 26.07 5.02 9.30
N ALA A 45 26.91 5.23 10.30
CA ALA A 45 27.34 4.19 11.22
C ALA A 45 26.12 3.68 11.99
N ALA A 46 25.92 2.36 11.93
CA ALA A 46 25.30 1.57 12.99
C ALA A 46 23.85 1.89 13.41
N GLY A 47 23.00 2.39 12.51
CA GLY A 47 21.53 2.45 12.70
C GLY A 47 20.69 1.77 11.61
N GLY A 48 21.27 1.51 10.43
CA GLY A 48 20.53 1.13 9.22
C GLY A 48 20.07 -0.32 9.11
N ARG A 49 20.50 -1.24 10.00
CA ARG A 49 20.17 -2.67 9.85
C ARG A 49 18.74 -3.03 10.24
N ILE A 50 18.09 -2.26 11.12
CA ILE A 50 16.70 -2.55 11.52
C ILE A 50 15.71 -1.99 10.49
N ILE A 51 16.00 -0.81 9.91
CA ILE A 51 15.13 -0.17 8.91
C ILE A 51 15.23 -0.87 7.54
N GLY A 52 16.36 -1.53 7.25
CA GLY A 52 16.52 -2.35 6.04
C GLY A 52 16.00 -3.79 6.14
N LEU A 53 15.38 -4.19 7.27
CA LEU A 53 14.92 -5.57 7.47
C LEU A 53 13.49 -5.83 6.97
N VAL A 54 12.69 -4.78 6.80
CA VAL A 54 11.31 -4.89 6.33
C VAL A 54 11.27 -4.43 4.88
N ASP A 55 11.02 -5.36 3.96
CA ASP A 55 10.75 -5.00 2.58
C ASP A 55 9.59 -3.99 2.55
N PRO A 56 9.74 -2.82 1.92
CA PRO A 56 8.69 -1.79 1.90
C PRO A 56 7.40 -2.30 1.27
N ARG A 57 7.48 -3.36 0.46
CA ARG A 57 6.34 -4.10 -0.10
C ARG A 57 5.49 -4.79 0.95
N LEU A 58 6.09 -5.29 2.02
CA LEU A 58 5.37 -5.97 3.11
C LEU A 58 4.53 -4.99 3.94
N LEU A 59 4.93 -3.72 3.98
CA LEU A 59 4.17 -2.65 4.66
C LEU A 59 2.83 -2.35 3.96
N ALA A 60 2.67 -2.70 2.69
CA ALA A 60 1.44 -2.52 1.93
C ALA A 60 0.42 -3.66 2.14
N LEU A 61 0.85 -4.84 2.61
CA LEU A 61 -0.04 -5.99 2.79
C LEU A 61 -1.16 -5.73 3.82
N PRO A 62 -0.91 -5.14 5.00
CA PRO A 62 -1.97 -4.82 5.94
C PRO A 62 -3.01 -3.86 5.36
N ALA A 63 -2.58 -2.89 4.55
CA ALA A 63 -3.48 -1.98 3.84
C ALA A 63 -4.34 -2.75 2.82
N ALA A 64 -3.71 -3.63 2.03
CA ALA A 64 -4.39 -4.44 1.02
C ALA A 64 -5.47 -5.35 1.64
N PHE A 65 -5.12 -6.09 2.70
CA PHE A 65 -6.06 -6.96 3.41
C PHE A 65 -7.15 -6.17 4.14
N GLY A 66 -6.81 -5.03 4.76
CA GLY A 66 -7.77 -4.17 5.43
C GLY A 66 -8.81 -3.59 4.46
N LEU A 67 -8.36 -3.10 3.29
CA LEU A 67 -9.25 -2.61 2.23
C LEU A 67 -10.10 -3.73 1.63
N ALA A 68 -9.52 -4.90 1.36
CA ALA A 68 -10.28 -6.04 0.84
C ALA A 68 -11.33 -6.55 1.85
N GLY A 69 -10.97 -6.61 3.14
CA GLY A 69 -11.91 -6.93 4.20
C GLY A 69 -13.03 -5.91 4.33
N ALA A 70 -12.71 -4.62 4.25
CA ALA A 70 -13.71 -3.56 4.21
C ALA A 70 -14.66 -3.71 3.02
N SER A 71 -14.15 -4.12 1.84
CA SER A 71 -14.98 -4.40 0.66
C SER A 71 -15.96 -5.55 0.85
N GLY A 72 -15.64 -6.50 1.75
CA GLY A 72 -16.58 -7.56 2.12
C GLY A 72 -17.70 -7.08 3.05
N LEU A 73 -17.44 -6.05 3.87
CA LEU A 73 -18.45 -5.41 4.71
C LEU A 73 -19.33 -4.45 3.91
N ASN A 74 -18.77 -3.66 3.00
CA ASN A 74 -19.50 -2.80 2.08
C ASN A 74 -18.75 -2.77 0.73
N ALA A 75 -19.40 -3.16 -0.35
CA ALA A 75 -18.74 -3.35 -1.63
C ALA A 75 -18.24 -2.03 -2.22
N SER A 76 -19.04 -0.98 -2.11
CA SER A 76 -18.83 0.26 -2.86
C SER A 76 -17.98 1.29 -2.12
N LEU A 77 -18.12 1.41 -0.79
CA LEU A 77 -17.46 2.45 -0.01
C LEU A 77 -15.92 2.41 -0.07
N PRO A 78 -15.25 1.26 0.14
CA PRO A 78 -13.78 1.20 0.09
C PRO A 78 -13.25 1.52 -1.30
N LEU A 79 -13.94 1.02 -2.34
CA LEU A 79 -13.59 1.28 -3.73
C LEU A 79 -13.78 2.76 -4.11
N LEU A 80 -14.87 3.37 -3.62
CA LEU A 80 -15.14 4.80 -3.79
C LEU A 80 -14.06 5.64 -3.09
N LEU A 81 -13.66 5.27 -1.88
CA LEU A 81 -12.59 5.95 -1.15
C LEU A 81 -11.27 5.87 -1.91
N VAL A 82 -10.88 4.70 -2.41
CA VAL A 82 -9.66 4.55 -3.22
C VAL A 82 -9.73 5.43 -4.47
N SER A 83 -10.85 5.38 -5.21
CA SER A 83 -11.05 6.23 -6.39
C SER A 83 -10.98 7.73 -6.06
N LEU A 84 -11.63 8.16 -4.97
CA LEU A 84 -11.63 9.55 -4.52
C LEU A 84 -10.23 10.03 -4.13
N LEU A 85 -9.50 9.25 -3.33
CA LEU A 85 -8.13 9.60 -2.92
C LEU A 85 -7.19 9.66 -4.12
N ALA A 86 -7.38 8.77 -5.09
CA ALA A 86 -6.62 8.78 -6.32
C ALA A 86 -6.88 10.03 -7.17
N ARG A 87 -8.15 10.45 -7.27
CA ARG A 87 -8.54 11.69 -7.94
C ARG A 87 -8.04 12.95 -7.22
N ALA A 88 -8.01 12.91 -5.89
CA ALA A 88 -7.45 13.98 -5.06
C ALA A 88 -5.91 14.04 -5.12
N GLY A 89 -5.25 13.10 -5.80
CA GLY A 89 -3.79 13.03 -5.90
C GLY A 89 -3.11 12.60 -4.59
N LEU A 90 -3.86 12.02 -3.64
CA LEU A 90 -3.32 11.55 -2.35
C LEU A 90 -2.68 10.17 -2.46
N ILE A 91 -3.12 9.36 -3.43
CA ILE A 91 -2.54 8.05 -3.76
C ILE A 91 -2.30 7.94 -5.26
N HIS A 92 -1.28 7.18 -5.65
CA HIS A 92 -1.00 6.87 -7.05
C HIS A 92 -1.33 5.41 -7.33
N LEU A 93 -2.12 5.16 -8.37
CA LEU A 93 -2.43 3.82 -8.85
C LEU A 93 -1.62 3.52 -10.10
N GLY A 94 -1.07 2.31 -10.17
CA GLY A 94 -0.44 1.81 -11.38
C GLY A 94 -1.48 1.24 -12.35
N ALA A 95 -1.14 1.19 -13.64
CA ALA A 95 -1.94 0.52 -14.64
C ALA A 95 -2.15 -0.97 -14.29
N PRO A 96 -3.36 -1.54 -14.48
CA PRO A 96 -4.55 -0.94 -15.09
C PRO A 96 -5.53 -0.26 -14.10
N PHE A 97 -5.14 -0.12 -12.82
CA PHE A 97 -6.03 0.38 -11.77
C PHE A 97 -6.13 1.92 -11.75
N ASP A 98 -5.27 2.61 -12.48
CA ASP A 98 -5.37 4.04 -12.80
C ASP A 98 -6.70 4.41 -13.47
N ALA A 99 -7.38 3.46 -14.13
CA ALA A 99 -8.74 3.64 -14.65
C ALA A 99 -9.75 4.07 -13.57
N LEU A 100 -9.52 3.77 -12.29
CA LEU A 100 -10.34 4.21 -11.17
C LEU A 100 -10.35 5.74 -10.99
N GLN A 101 -9.39 6.46 -11.57
CA GLN A 101 -9.34 7.93 -11.54
C GLN A 101 -10.26 8.56 -12.59
N SER A 102 -10.74 7.79 -13.58
CA SER A 102 -11.60 8.31 -14.65
C SER A 102 -12.97 8.75 -14.12
N ASP A 103 -13.57 9.75 -14.77
CA ASP A 103 -14.92 10.22 -14.42
C ASP A 103 -15.95 9.10 -14.49
N VAL A 104 -15.87 8.26 -15.52
CA VAL A 104 -16.80 7.14 -15.72
C VAL A 104 -16.70 6.14 -14.56
N ALA A 105 -15.48 5.75 -14.16
CA ALA A 105 -15.30 4.84 -13.04
C ALA A 105 -15.79 5.46 -11.73
N PHE A 106 -15.40 6.70 -11.44
CA PHE A 106 -15.78 7.37 -10.19
C PHE A 106 -17.30 7.53 -10.06
N TYR A 107 -17.98 8.07 -11.08
CA TYR A 107 -19.43 8.26 -11.03
C TYR A 107 -20.19 6.93 -11.06
N GLY A 108 -19.67 5.91 -11.74
CA GLY A 108 -20.21 4.55 -11.70
C GLY A 108 -20.14 3.94 -10.30
N ILE A 109 -18.98 4.04 -9.63
CA ILE A 109 -18.78 3.57 -8.26
C ILE A 109 -19.62 4.40 -7.27
N LEU A 110 -19.74 5.71 -7.49
CA LEU A 110 -20.59 6.58 -6.66
C LEU A 110 -22.07 6.19 -6.76
N ALA A 111 -22.56 5.94 -7.98
CA ALA A 111 -23.93 5.46 -8.19
C ALA A 111 -24.14 4.11 -7.51
N LEU A 112 -23.16 3.20 -7.60
CA LEU A 112 -23.19 1.90 -6.94
C LEU A 112 -23.25 2.03 -5.41
N ALA A 113 -22.46 2.94 -4.84
CA ALA A 113 -22.49 3.24 -3.41
C ALA A 113 -23.83 3.80 -2.94
N ILE A 114 -24.46 4.67 -3.74
CA ILE A 114 -25.80 5.18 -3.45
C ILE A 114 -26.82 4.04 -3.48
N ILE A 115 -26.77 3.17 -4.50
CA ILE A 115 -27.68 2.04 -4.63
C ILE A 115 -27.53 1.07 -3.44
N GLU A 116 -26.30 0.71 -3.06
CA GLU A 116 -26.02 -0.14 -1.90
C GLU A 116 -26.56 0.49 -0.60
N PHE A 117 -26.26 1.78 -0.37
CA PHE A 117 -26.71 2.50 0.81
C PHE A 117 -28.25 2.63 0.91
N LEU A 118 -28.94 2.81 -0.21
CA LEU A 118 -30.40 2.87 -0.25
C LEU A 118 -31.01 1.47 -0.09
N GLY A 119 -30.38 0.46 -0.70
CA GLY A 119 -30.82 -0.95 -0.64
C GLY A 119 -30.82 -1.50 0.78
N ASP A 120 -29.73 -1.28 1.53
CA ASP A 120 -29.54 -1.80 2.89
C ASP A 120 -30.55 -1.20 3.91
N LYS A 121 -31.22 -0.11 3.57
CA LYS A 121 -32.22 0.54 4.44
C LYS A 121 -33.65 0.02 4.28
N VAL A 122 -33.91 -0.78 3.25
CA VAL A 122 -35.24 -1.34 2.98
C VAL A 122 -35.21 -2.84 3.29
N PRO A 123 -35.70 -3.29 4.46
CA PRO A 123 -35.58 -4.68 4.90
C PRO A 123 -36.17 -5.71 3.92
N ALA A 124 -37.20 -5.31 3.16
CA ALA A 124 -37.84 -6.16 2.15
C ALA A 124 -36.95 -6.39 0.90
N LEU A 125 -36.01 -5.49 0.63
CA LEU A 125 -35.10 -5.56 -0.52
C LEU A 125 -33.69 -6.03 -0.13
N ASP A 126 -33.34 -5.91 1.16
CA ASP A 126 -32.03 -6.24 1.73
C ASP A 126 -31.51 -7.61 1.27
N SER A 127 -32.29 -8.69 1.45
CA SER A 127 -31.82 -10.04 1.13
C SER A 127 -31.50 -10.26 -0.36
N VAL A 128 -32.26 -9.62 -1.25
CA VAL A 128 -32.03 -9.70 -2.71
C VAL A 128 -30.87 -8.79 -3.10
N GLY A 129 -30.82 -7.58 -2.54
CA GLY A 129 -29.74 -6.63 -2.75
C GLY A 129 -28.38 -7.20 -2.39
N HIS A 130 -28.27 -7.87 -1.24
CA HIS A 130 -27.01 -8.51 -0.82
C HIS A 130 -26.59 -9.65 -1.72
N LEU A 131 -27.53 -10.46 -2.21
CA LEU A 131 -27.22 -11.53 -3.15
C LEU A 131 -26.65 -10.96 -4.46
N VAL A 132 -27.23 -9.87 -4.96
CA VAL A 132 -26.79 -9.19 -6.18
C VAL A 132 -25.45 -8.48 -5.98
N MET A 133 -25.21 -7.92 -4.79
CA MET A 133 -23.96 -7.21 -4.46
C MET A 133 -22.82 -8.13 -4.01
N ALA A 134 -23.07 -9.40 -3.68
CA ALA A 134 -22.02 -10.36 -3.34
C ALA A 134 -20.89 -10.46 -4.39
N PRO A 135 -21.16 -10.61 -5.70
CA PRO A 135 -20.10 -10.59 -6.71
C PRO A 135 -19.40 -9.22 -6.82
N VAL A 136 -20.14 -8.14 -6.58
CA VAL A 136 -19.60 -6.78 -6.58
C VAL A 136 -18.63 -6.59 -5.41
N ALA A 137 -18.96 -7.12 -4.22
CA ALA A 137 -18.10 -7.10 -3.04
C ALA A 137 -16.77 -7.84 -3.31
N ALA A 138 -16.86 -9.04 -3.91
CA ALA A 138 -15.68 -9.80 -4.31
C ALA A 138 -14.84 -9.04 -5.36
N ALA A 139 -15.47 -8.46 -6.38
CA ALA A 139 -14.78 -7.68 -7.41
C ALA A 139 -14.11 -6.42 -6.83
N SER A 140 -14.81 -5.69 -5.98
CA SER A 140 -14.28 -4.54 -5.25
C SER A 140 -13.06 -4.92 -4.43
N GLY A 141 -13.16 -5.99 -3.63
CA GLY A 141 -12.05 -6.53 -2.85
C GLY A 141 -10.84 -6.91 -3.69
N ALA A 142 -11.07 -7.56 -4.84
CA ALA A 142 -10.03 -7.90 -5.80
C ALA A 142 -9.31 -6.66 -6.31
N ILE A 143 -10.07 -5.65 -6.76
CA ILE A 143 -9.54 -4.42 -7.36
C ILE A 143 -8.74 -3.63 -6.32
N VAL A 144 -9.31 -3.38 -5.12
CA VAL A 144 -8.59 -2.61 -4.09
C VAL A 144 -7.36 -3.35 -3.62
N PHE A 145 -7.41 -4.67 -3.40
CA PHE A 145 -6.24 -5.46 -3.00
C PHE A 145 -5.14 -5.39 -4.05
N ALA A 146 -5.47 -5.67 -5.31
CA ALA A 146 -4.51 -5.67 -6.40
C ALA A 146 -3.94 -4.28 -6.70
N SER A 147 -4.70 -3.21 -6.46
CA SER A 147 -4.19 -1.83 -6.55
C SER A 147 -3.09 -1.54 -5.53
N GLN A 148 -3.13 -2.19 -4.35
CA GLN A 148 -2.13 -2.01 -3.30
C GLN A 148 -0.91 -2.93 -3.48
N THR A 149 -1.10 -4.13 -4.06
CA THR A 149 -0.04 -5.15 -4.20
C THR A 149 0.59 -5.24 -5.59
N GLY A 150 0.00 -4.64 -6.62
CA GLY A 150 0.41 -4.77 -8.03
C GLY A 150 1.79 -4.18 -8.40
N THR A 151 2.52 -3.58 -7.46
CA THR A 151 3.84 -2.97 -7.68
C THR A 151 5.02 -3.95 -7.48
N VAL A 152 4.76 -5.24 -7.31
CA VAL A 152 5.81 -6.27 -7.13
C VAL A 152 6.40 -6.69 -8.48
N GLN A 153 7.51 -6.06 -8.88
CA GLN A 153 8.16 -6.21 -10.19
C GLN A 153 9.03 -7.49 -10.38
N HIS A 154 9.00 -8.45 -9.45
CA HIS A 154 9.98 -9.57 -9.43
C HIS A 154 9.40 -10.93 -9.85
N VAL A 155 8.12 -10.97 -10.20
CA VAL A 155 7.40 -12.14 -10.70
C VAL A 155 6.80 -11.76 -12.05
N GLU A 156 6.48 -12.73 -12.90
CA GLU A 156 5.76 -12.47 -14.15
C GLU A 156 4.52 -11.59 -13.86
N PRO A 157 4.44 -10.37 -14.44
CA PRO A 157 3.46 -9.37 -14.03
C PRO A 157 2.01 -9.88 -14.04
N GLY A 158 1.69 -10.77 -14.98
CA GLY A 158 0.37 -11.38 -15.09
C GLY A 158 0.00 -12.26 -13.89
N LEU A 159 0.92 -13.12 -13.43
CA LEU A 159 0.66 -14.05 -12.34
C LEU A 159 0.42 -13.33 -11.00
N THR A 160 1.21 -12.29 -10.72
CA THR A 160 1.02 -11.48 -9.49
C THR A 160 -0.33 -10.77 -9.48
N VAL A 161 -0.76 -10.24 -10.62
CA VAL A 161 -2.08 -9.60 -10.71
C VAL A 161 -3.18 -10.63 -10.45
N VAL A 162 -3.13 -11.80 -11.10
CA VAL A 162 -4.13 -12.86 -10.90
C VAL A 162 -4.18 -13.31 -9.44
N LEU A 163 -3.03 -13.58 -8.81
CA LEU A 163 -2.98 -13.96 -7.40
C LEU A 163 -3.53 -12.87 -6.47
N SER A 164 -3.18 -11.61 -6.75
CA SER A 164 -3.68 -10.48 -5.95
C SER A 164 -5.20 -10.32 -6.08
N LEU A 165 -5.75 -10.48 -7.29
CA LEU A 165 -7.19 -10.46 -7.51
C LEU A 165 -7.89 -11.60 -6.78
N LEU A 166 -7.34 -12.82 -6.83
CA LEU A 166 -7.89 -13.98 -6.13
C LEU A 166 -7.87 -13.82 -4.61
N VAL A 167 -6.76 -13.33 -4.06
CA VAL A 167 -6.63 -13.09 -2.62
C VAL A 167 -7.57 -11.97 -2.17
N GLY A 168 -7.66 -10.88 -2.93
CA GLY A 168 -8.59 -9.78 -2.65
C GLY A 168 -10.05 -10.23 -2.72
N ALA A 169 -10.45 -10.94 -3.77
CA ALA A 169 -11.78 -11.49 -3.93
C ALA A 169 -12.13 -12.48 -2.83
N GLY A 170 -11.20 -13.40 -2.51
CA GLY A 170 -11.37 -14.38 -1.45
C GLY A 170 -11.52 -13.75 -0.07
N THR A 171 -10.73 -12.72 0.21
CA THR A 171 -10.80 -11.97 1.48
C THR A 171 -12.14 -11.25 1.63
N ALA A 172 -12.54 -10.49 0.61
CA ALA A 172 -13.83 -9.79 0.62
C ALA A 172 -15.01 -10.77 0.68
N GLY A 173 -14.97 -11.83 -0.11
CA GLY A 173 -15.99 -12.88 -0.11
C GLY A 173 -16.13 -13.56 1.26
N ALA A 174 -15.01 -13.88 1.92
CA ALA A 174 -15.03 -14.48 3.25
C ALA A 174 -15.67 -13.56 4.29
N VAL A 175 -15.35 -12.26 4.27
CA VAL A 175 -15.94 -11.27 5.17
C VAL A 175 -17.43 -11.08 4.87
N HIS A 176 -17.81 -11.00 3.60
CA HIS A 176 -19.20 -10.87 3.17
C HIS A 176 -20.06 -12.06 3.62
N VAL A 177 -19.55 -13.29 3.45
CA VAL A 177 -20.25 -14.50 3.93
C VAL A 177 -20.39 -14.49 5.45
N THR A 178 -19.33 -14.07 6.17
CA THR A 178 -19.38 -13.96 7.63
C THR A 178 -20.45 -12.95 8.08
N ARG A 179 -20.53 -11.79 7.41
CA ARG A 179 -21.59 -10.78 7.61
C ARG A 179 -22.97 -11.37 7.34
N ALA A 180 -23.16 -12.05 6.20
CA ALA A 180 -24.43 -12.63 5.80
C ALA A 180 -24.95 -13.66 6.81
N VAL A 181 -24.07 -14.46 7.40
CA VAL A 181 -24.41 -15.44 8.45
C VAL A 181 -24.73 -14.76 9.79
N ALA A 182 -24.07 -13.65 10.11
CA ALA A 182 -24.27 -12.94 11.39
C ALA A 182 -25.54 -12.05 11.42
N ARG A 183 -26.00 -11.58 10.26
CA ARG A 183 -27.11 -10.62 10.12
C ARG A 183 -28.46 -11.07 10.69
N PRO A 184 -28.92 -12.32 10.56
CA PRO A 184 -30.18 -12.75 11.17
C PRO A 184 -30.20 -12.55 12.68
N VAL A 185 -29.07 -12.81 13.35
CA VAL A 185 -28.92 -12.63 14.79
C VAL A 185 -28.85 -11.14 15.13
N ALA A 186 -28.05 -10.36 14.39
CA ALA A 186 -27.89 -8.92 14.61
C ALA A 186 -29.21 -8.14 14.41
N ASN A 187 -30.00 -8.50 13.39
CA ASN A 187 -31.27 -7.84 13.08
C ASN A 187 -32.30 -8.02 14.19
N VAL A 188 -32.31 -9.17 14.87
CA VAL A 188 -33.20 -9.44 16.03
C VAL A 188 -32.79 -8.57 17.23
N VAL A 189 -31.49 -8.35 17.43
CA VAL A 189 -30.97 -7.62 18.60
C VAL A 189 -31.05 -6.10 18.42
N LEU A 190 -30.79 -5.58 17.21
CA LEU A 190 -30.51 -4.16 16.98
C LEU A 190 -31.56 -3.43 16.12
N MET A 191 -32.67 -4.07 15.75
CA MET A 191 -33.70 -3.47 14.87
C MET A 191 -33.10 -3.03 13.53
N GLY A 192 -32.80 -3.99 12.65
CA GLY A 192 -32.50 -3.84 11.21
C GLY A 192 -31.64 -2.63 10.81
N PRO A 193 -32.23 -1.45 10.52
CA PRO A 193 -31.49 -0.26 10.06
C PRO A 193 -30.25 0.15 10.88
N ALA A 194 -30.24 -0.09 12.20
CA ALA A 194 -29.05 0.23 13.00
C ALA A 194 -27.85 -0.65 12.66
N VAL A 195 -28.08 -1.91 12.27
CA VAL A 195 -27.02 -2.85 11.86
C VAL A 195 -26.33 -2.35 10.59
N SER A 196 -27.11 -1.93 9.58
CA SER A 196 -26.59 -1.39 8.33
C SER A 196 -25.71 -0.15 8.57
N VAL A 197 -26.14 0.77 9.43
CA VAL A 197 -25.33 1.97 9.76
C VAL A 197 -24.01 1.58 10.42
N VAL A 198 -24.02 0.60 11.34
CA VAL A 198 -22.81 0.11 11.99
C VAL A 198 -21.86 -0.54 10.97
N GLU A 199 -22.40 -1.29 10.01
CA GLU A 199 -21.61 -1.92 8.94
C GLU A 199 -20.96 -0.87 8.02
N ASP A 200 -21.69 0.17 7.62
CA ASP A 200 -21.17 1.26 6.80
C ASP A 200 -20.07 2.04 7.52
N VAL A 201 -20.31 2.41 8.78
CA VAL A 201 -19.31 3.10 9.61
C VAL A 201 -18.09 2.22 9.81
N SER A 202 -18.27 0.93 10.09
CA SER A 202 -17.17 -0.02 10.25
C SER A 202 -16.35 -0.15 8.97
N SER A 203 -17.00 -0.21 7.81
CA SER A 203 -16.34 -0.28 6.50
C SER A 203 -15.55 0.98 6.19
N ALA A 204 -16.12 2.16 6.48
CA ALA A 204 -15.44 3.44 6.31
C ALA A 204 -14.22 3.56 7.24
N VAL A 205 -14.38 3.24 8.53
CA VAL A 205 -13.29 3.27 9.52
C VAL A 205 -12.19 2.28 9.15
N LEU A 206 -12.55 1.06 8.76
CA LEU A 206 -11.59 0.03 8.36
C LEU A 206 -10.84 0.45 7.10
N SER A 207 -11.52 1.00 6.11
CA SER A 207 -10.90 1.51 4.88
C SER A 207 -9.91 2.64 5.15
N LEU A 208 -10.31 3.63 5.96
CA LEU A 208 -9.44 4.73 6.34
C LEU A 208 -8.23 4.24 7.15
N THR A 209 -8.45 3.34 8.11
CA THR A 209 -7.37 2.74 8.91
C THR A 209 -6.41 1.94 8.04
N ALA A 210 -6.93 1.21 7.05
CA ALA A 210 -6.13 0.44 6.10
C ALA A 210 -5.28 1.38 5.21
N LEU A 211 -5.85 2.49 4.74
CA LEU A 211 -5.11 3.52 3.99
C LEU A 211 -4.01 4.18 4.83
N LEU A 212 -4.22 4.33 6.14
CA LEU A 212 -3.22 4.83 7.08
C LEU A 212 -2.23 3.75 7.55
N ALA A 213 -2.46 2.47 7.24
CA ALA A 213 -1.63 1.36 7.72
C ALA A 213 -0.13 1.48 7.38
N PRO A 214 0.29 1.96 6.19
CA PRO A 214 1.71 2.15 5.87
C PRO A 214 2.43 3.11 6.84
N LEU A 215 1.70 4.02 7.49
CA LEU A 215 2.20 4.96 8.50
C LEU A 215 2.06 4.39 9.92
N LEU A 216 0.92 3.74 10.23
CA LEU A 216 0.62 3.23 11.57
C LEU A 216 1.46 2.01 11.95
N VAL A 217 1.66 1.07 11.03
CA VAL A 217 2.41 -0.19 11.28
C VAL A 217 3.85 0.08 11.75
N PRO A 218 4.68 0.90 11.07
CA PRO A 218 6.03 1.17 11.55
C PRO A 218 6.04 1.91 12.90
N LEU A 219 5.06 2.78 13.15
CA LEU A 219 4.93 3.48 14.44
C LEU A 219 4.63 2.51 15.59
N LEU A 220 3.70 1.57 15.38
CA LEU A 220 3.35 0.55 16.38
C LEU A 220 4.51 -0.40 16.64
N VAL A 221 5.23 -0.82 15.60
CA VAL A 221 6.43 -1.66 15.73
C VAL A 221 7.51 -0.93 16.52
N ALA A 222 7.76 0.36 16.23
CA ALA A 222 8.71 1.17 16.96
C ALA A 222 8.31 1.34 18.43
N ALA A 223 7.04 1.64 18.71
CA ALA A 223 6.53 1.77 20.08
C ALA A 223 6.67 0.45 20.86
N GLY A 224 6.33 -0.69 20.24
CA GLY A 224 6.51 -2.02 20.81
C GLY A 224 7.98 -2.36 21.09
N ALA A 225 8.88 -2.02 20.18
CA ALA A 225 10.33 -2.21 20.38
C ALA A 225 10.86 -1.37 21.55
N VAL A 226 10.42 -0.10 21.67
CA VAL A 226 10.78 0.79 22.79
C VAL A 226 10.24 0.25 24.11
N ALA A 227 8.97 -0.18 24.15
CA ALA A 227 8.37 -0.80 25.33
C ALA A 227 9.10 -2.10 25.73
N GLY A 228 9.39 -2.98 24.78
CA GLY A 228 10.12 -4.23 25.00
C GLY A 228 11.54 -3.97 25.53
N TRP A 229 12.25 -3.01 24.95
CA TRP A 229 13.57 -2.58 25.41
C TRP A 229 13.52 -1.97 26.82
N ALA A 230 12.54 -1.11 27.11
CA ALA A 230 12.36 -0.52 28.43
C ALA A 230 12.07 -1.59 29.50
N LEU A 231 11.22 -2.57 29.17
CA LEU A 231 10.94 -3.72 30.04
C LEU A 231 12.18 -4.60 30.24
N TRP A 232 12.96 -4.85 29.20
CA TRP A 232 14.20 -5.62 29.29
C TRP A 232 15.26 -4.92 30.14
N ARG A 233 15.44 -3.61 30.00
CA ARG A 233 16.34 -2.81 30.86
C ARG A 233 15.89 -2.81 32.32
N ARG A 234 14.59 -2.68 32.57
CA ARG A 234 14.03 -2.76 33.94
C ARG A 234 14.26 -4.14 34.57
N ARG A 235 14.19 -5.22 33.79
CA ARG A 235 14.45 -6.60 34.28
C ARG A 235 15.93 -6.90 34.50
N THR A 236 16.81 -6.38 33.66
CA THR A 236 18.27 -6.60 33.77
C THR A 236 18.92 -5.71 34.85
N GLY A 237 18.40 -4.50 35.09
CA GLY A 237 18.85 -3.64 36.19
C GLY A 237 18.55 -4.18 37.59
N ARG A 238 17.50 -5.01 37.75
CA ARG A 238 17.16 -5.67 39.02
C ARG A 238 18.04 -6.86 39.38
N ARG A 239 18.88 -7.36 38.46
CA ARG A 239 19.79 -8.50 38.69
C ARG A 239 21.19 -8.08 39.16
N ARG A 240 21.42 -6.78 39.41
CA ARG A 240 22.73 -6.23 39.82
C ARG A 240 22.71 -5.56 41.19
N ALA A 241 21.94 -6.08 42.14
CA ALA A 241 22.13 -5.73 43.55
C ALA A 241 23.16 -6.73 44.14
N PRO A 242 24.42 -6.32 44.40
CA PRO A 242 25.37 -7.16 45.12
C PRO A 242 24.97 -7.17 46.61
N ALA A 243 24.99 -8.36 47.21
CA ALA A 243 25.05 -8.53 48.66
C ALA A 243 26.48 -8.30 49.15
#